data_AF-A0A1S4FPV2-F1
#
_entry.id   AF-A0A1S4FPV2-F1
#
_cell.length_a   1.000
_cell.length_b   1.000
_cell.length_c   1.000
_cell.angle_alpha   90.00
_cell.angle_beta   90.00
_cell.angle_gamma   90.00
#
_symmetry.space_group_name_H-M   'P 1'
#
loop_
_entity.id
_entity.type
_entity.pdbx_description
1 polymer ?
#
loop_
_entity_poly.entity_id
_entity_poly.type
_entity_poly.pdbx_seq_one_letter_code
_entity_poly.pdbx_strand_id
1 'polypeptide(L)'
;MVCFSEDKNVKIPNFSDFRKSFLYTPCNCPLVDCDFSGQRKESTKRKYRTSRRTRKLARPKCRGAKFYQRPVAQYGRTIQMIRAYQEPYASTRIQQLALPKVRKLIAARDAYRRFINRCWYDRFGKRIKRSMFTVYSRLANVNLPSSESKMVKMTPEQWKQHQQWLSKNALPKPLKKPERKPRKRVPLIQLLDRVMDLSAPRWTCKKYAGPVKFRAVEPGALKAVASDRVKTLCQPKERHRRAKGPYKEDLSIPKSALEAVATSRVVDLAKPKVCRNVKNEYRENPFTVDPRALKAKASDRILELAKPKKVKK
;
A
#
# COMPACT_ATOMS: atom_id res chain seq x y z
N MET A 1 -68.15 17.47 -0.10
CA MET A 1 -68.61 16.72 -1.28
C MET A 1 -67.37 16.09 -1.91
N VAL A 2 -67.32 14.74 -1.90
CA VAL A 2 -66.57 13.83 -2.81
C VAL A 2 -65.04 13.96 -2.82
N CYS A 3 -64.24 13.09 -2.19
CA CYS A 3 -63.91 11.66 -2.45
C CYS A 3 -63.23 11.36 -3.80
N PHE A 4 -62.34 10.35 -3.76
CA PHE A 4 -61.49 9.73 -4.79
C PHE A 4 -60.06 10.30 -4.85
N SER A 5 -59.06 9.67 -4.19
CA SER A 5 -58.47 8.34 -4.46
C SER A 5 -57.81 8.27 -5.84
N GLU A 6 -56.48 8.13 -5.86
CA GLU A 6 -55.73 7.06 -6.56
C GLU A 6 -54.24 7.43 -6.68
N ASP A 7 -53.49 7.19 -5.61
CA ASP A 7 -52.04 7.00 -5.73
C ASP A 7 -51.79 5.67 -6.43
N LYS A 8 -51.44 5.74 -7.72
CA LYS A 8 -50.95 4.59 -8.48
C LYS A 8 -49.64 4.12 -7.86
N ASN A 9 -49.74 2.98 -7.18
CA ASN A 9 -48.66 2.14 -6.68
C ASN A 9 -47.61 1.87 -7.77
N VAL A 10 -46.54 2.66 -7.81
CA VAL A 10 -45.29 2.24 -8.44
C VAL A 10 -44.61 1.28 -7.47
N LYS A 11 -44.81 -0.02 -7.71
CA LYS A 11 -44.09 -1.10 -7.02
C LYS A 11 -42.59 -0.97 -7.31
N ILE A 12 -41.85 -0.34 -6.42
CA ILE A 12 -40.40 -0.49 -6.36
C ILE A 12 -40.14 -1.76 -5.54
N PRO A 13 -39.56 -2.83 -6.13
CA PRO A 13 -39.29 -4.05 -5.40
C PRO A 13 -38.31 -3.79 -4.25
N ASN A 14 -38.69 -4.30 -3.08
CA ASN A 14 -37.87 -4.36 -1.87
C ASN A 14 -36.54 -5.04 -2.17
N PHE A 15 -35.45 -4.26 -2.22
CA PHE A 15 -34.09 -4.77 -2.16
C PHE A 15 -33.77 -5.15 -0.71
N SER A 16 -33.97 -6.43 -0.38
CA SER A 16 -33.57 -7.04 0.88
C SER A 16 -32.06 -7.33 0.96
N ASP A 17 -31.48 -7.01 2.11
CA ASP A 17 -30.47 -7.77 2.86
C ASP A 17 -29.08 -8.12 2.27
N PHE A 18 -28.56 -7.32 1.35
CA PHE A 18 -27.13 -7.40 0.97
C PHE A 18 -26.41 -6.06 1.11
N ARG A 19 -26.13 -5.64 2.35
CA ARG A 19 -25.03 -4.70 2.65
C ARG A 19 -24.31 -5.09 3.93
N LYS A 20 -23.51 -6.15 3.85
CA LYS A 20 -22.29 -6.28 4.63
C LYS A 20 -21.17 -6.76 3.71
N SER A 21 -20.04 -6.07 3.80
CA SER A 21 -18.77 -6.24 3.06
C SER A 21 -18.65 -5.50 1.71
N PHE A 22 -17.84 -4.44 1.76
CA PHE A 22 -17.14 -3.91 0.59
C PHE A 22 -16.11 -4.95 0.14
N LEU A 23 -16.01 -5.15 -1.18
CA LEU A 23 -15.03 -5.97 -1.92
C LEU A 23 -15.30 -7.47 -2.12
N TYR A 24 -16.42 -7.84 -2.76
CA TYR A 24 -16.43 -8.92 -3.76
C TYR A 24 -17.75 -8.89 -4.56
N THR A 25 -17.69 -8.73 -5.89
CA THR A 25 -18.84 -8.96 -6.78
C THR A 25 -18.90 -10.45 -7.13
N PRO A 26 -19.91 -11.23 -6.70
CA PRO A 26 -20.07 -12.61 -7.14
C PRO A 26 -20.65 -12.63 -8.55
N CYS A 27 -20.02 -13.40 -9.43
CA CYS A 27 -20.53 -13.71 -10.76
C CYS A 27 -21.85 -14.49 -10.68
N ASN A 28 -22.84 -14.06 -11.45
CA ASN A 28 -24.13 -14.70 -11.57
C ASN A 28 -24.02 -15.83 -12.61
N CYS A 29 -23.57 -17.01 -12.18
CA CYS A 29 -23.62 -18.23 -12.98
C CYS A 29 -24.69 -19.17 -12.38
N PRO A 30 -25.57 -19.78 -13.19
CA PRO A 30 -26.58 -20.71 -12.69
C PRO A 30 -25.89 -21.97 -12.13
N LEU A 31 -25.99 -22.13 -10.81
CA LEU A 31 -25.53 -23.30 -10.06
C LEU A 31 -26.54 -24.43 -10.28
N VAL A 32 -26.27 -25.28 -11.25
CA VAL A 32 -26.70 -26.68 -11.21
C VAL A 32 -25.45 -27.48 -10.82
N ASP A 33 -25.54 -28.15 -9.68
CA ASP A 33 -24.62 -29.14 -9.14
C ASP A 33 -23.20 -28.66 -8.77
N CYS A 34 -23.04 -28.20 -7.53
CA CYS A 34 -21.73 -28.12 -6.87
C CYS A 34 -21.82 -28.73 -5.47
N ASP A 35 -21.68 -30.05 -5.40
CA ASP A 35 -21.47 -30.78 -4.14
C ASP A 35 -20.11 -30.38 -3.54
N PHE A 36 -20.14 -29.60 -2.45
CA PHE A 36 -18.95 -29.22 -1.68
C PHE A 36 -18.59 -30.23 -0.57
N SER A 37 -18.96 -31.51 -0.71
CA SER A 37 -18.58 -32.60 0.20
C SER A 37 -17.29 -33.33 -0.21
N GLY A 38 -16.38 -32.62 -0.88
CA GLY A 38 -15.04 -33.13 -1.17
C GLY A 38 -14.16 -33.11 0.07
N GLN A 39 -13.98 -34.28 0.71
CA GLN A 39 -12.96 -34.50 1.73
C GLN A 39 -11.63 -33.89 1.30
N ARG A 40 -11.15 -32.93 2.10
CA ARG A 40 -9.89 -32.23 1.87
C ARG A 40 -8.75 -33.24 2.07
N LYS A 41 -8.32 -33.92 1.01
CA LYS A 41 -7.05 -34.66 1.00
C LYS A 41 -5.96 -33.63 1.28
N GLU A 42 -5.31 -33.73 2.44
CA GLU A 42 -4.13 -32.95 2.77
C GLU A 42 -3.12 -33.12 1.64
N SER A 43 -2.92 -32.05 0.86
CA SER A 43 -1.89 -32.02 -0.16
C SER A 43 -0.55 -32.14 0.56
N THR A 44 0.06 -33.32 0.54
CA THR A 44 1.46 -33.49 0.90
C THR A 44 2.25 -32.45 0.08
N LYS A 45 2.80 -31.44 0.77
CA LYS A 45 3.57 -30.37 0.16
C LYS A 45 4.62 -31.02 -0.74
N ARG A 46 4.45 -30.95 -2.06
CA ARG A 46 5.44 -31.44 -3.03
C ARG A 46 6.75 -30.73 -2.69
N LYS A 47 7.69 -31.46 -2.08
CA LYS A 47 9.05 -30.96 -1.85
C LYS A 47 9.57 -30.52 -3.21
N TYR A 48 9.74 -29.21 -3.41
CA TYR A 48 10.26 -28.66 -4.66
C TYR A 48 11.62 -29.31 -4.94
N ARG A 49 11.65 -30.32 -5.82
CA ARG A 49 12.90 -30.90 -6.30
C ARG A 49 13.54 -29.83 -7.18
N THR A 50 14.55 -29.14 -6.63
CA THR A 50 15.39 -28.22 -7.39
C THR A 50 15.86 -28.90 -8.68
N SER A 51 15.72 -28.21 -9.82
CA SER A 51 16.03 -28.77 -11.14
C SER A 51 17.48 -29.28 -11.18
N ARG A 52 17.73 -30.34 -11.97
CA ARG A 52 19.09 -30.89 -12.13
C ARG A 52 20.09 -29.80 -12.58
N ARG A 53 19.65 -28.85 -13.41
CA ARG A 53 20.45 -27.70 -13.85
C ARG A 53 20.84 -26.78 -12.70
N THR A 54 19.89 -26.35 -11.87
CA THR A 54 20.18 -25.50 -10.70
C THR A 54 21.13 -26.19 -9.72
N ARG A 55 20.99 -27.51 -9.55
CA ARG A 55 21.87 -28.30 -8.68
C ARG A 55 23.29 -28.44 -9.26
N LYS A 56 23.42 -28.50 -10.59
CA LYS A 56 24.71 -28.56 -11.29
C LYS A 56 25.43 -27.21 -11.31
N LEU A 57 24.69 -26.11 -11.41
CA LEU A 57 25.22 -24.74 -11.28
C LEU A 57 25.62 -24.38 -9.85
N ALA A 58 24.95 -24.95 -8.85
CA ALA A 58 25.26 -24.75 -7.43
C ALA A 58 26.52 -25.51 -6.96
N ARG A 59 27.08 -26.40 -7.79
CA ARG A 59 28.36 -27.07 -7.49
C ARG A 59 29.50 -26.09 -7.81
N PRO A 60 30.36 -25.75 -6.83
CA PRO A 60 31.49 -24.86 -7.08
C PRO A 60 32.46 -25.52 -8.07
N LYS A 61 33.02 -24.71 -8.98
CA LYS A 61 33.95 -25.20 -10.02
C LYS A 61 35.30 -25.66 -9.44
N CYS A 62 35.68 -25.17 -8.27
CA CYS A 62 36.90 -25.56 -7.55
C CYS A 62 36.54 -25.94 -6.11
N ARG A 63 36.95 -27.13 -5.66
CA ARG A 63 36.69 -27.62 -4.29
C ARG A 63 37.85 -27.22 -3.37
N GLY A 64 37.81 -26.01 -2.81
CA GLY A 64 38.74 -25.60 -1.75
C GLY A 64 38.30 -26.13 -0.38
N ALA A 65 39.24 -26.17 0.59
CA ALA A 65 39.05 -26.71 1.95
C ALA A 65 37.90 -26.10 2.79
N LYS A 66 37.28 -25.00 2.33
CA LYS A 66 36.08 -24.38 2.94
C LYS A 66 34.79 -25.19 2.77
N PHE A 67 34.80 -26.29 2.01
CA PHE A 67 33.60 -27.06 1.64
C PHE A 67 33.51 -28.48 2.22
N TYR A 68 34.32 -28.83 3.23
CA TYR A 68 34.04 -30.02 4.02
C TYR A 68 32.75 -29.80 4.82
N GLN A 69 31.78 -30.70 4.68
CA GLN A 69 30.57 -30.68 5.50
C GLN A 69 30.98 -30.90 6.96
N ARG A 70 31.06 -29.83 7.74
CA ARG A 70 31.14 -29.96 9.18
C ARG A 70 29.77 -30.44 9.68
N PRO A 71 29.69 -31.51 10.50
CA PRO A 71 28.43 -31.91 11.11
C PRO A 71 27.91 -30.72 11.92
N VAL A 72 26.76 -30.18 11.52
CA VAL A 72 26.08 -29.14 12.28
C VAL A 72 25.49 -29.83 13.50
N ALA A 73 26.07 -29.61 14.67
CA ALA A 73 25.45 -30.03 15.92
C ALA A 73 24.07 -29.38 16.01
N GLN A 74 23.02 -30.19 15.85
CA GLN A 74 21.63 -29.75 15.96
C GLN A 74 21.30 -29.55 17.43
N TYR A 75 21.85 -28.50 18.05
CA TYR A 75 21.27 -28.00 19.28
C TYR A 75 19.91 -27.41 18.91
N GLY A 76 18.85 -28.12 19.30
CA GLY A 76 17.46 -27.76 19.06
C GLY A 76 17.08 -26.46 19.76
N ARG A 77 17.49 -25.33 19.20
CA ARG A 77 16.84 -24.05 19.52
C ARG A 77 15.51 -24.07 18.79
N THR A 78 14.42 -24.22 19.54
CA THR A 78 13.07 -23.95 19.05
C THR A 78 13.01 -22.47 18.66
N ILE A 79 13.24 -22.17 17.38
CA ILE A 79 13.09 -20.81 16.85
C ILE A 79 11.59 -20.52 16.84
N GLN A 80 11.08 -19.86 17.88
CA GLN A 80 9.73 -19.32 17.85
C GLN A 80 9.71 -18.17 16.85
N MET A 81 8.97 -18.34 15.74
CA MET A 81 8.69 -17.23 14.84
C MET A 81 7.64 -16.32 15.48
N ILE A 82 8.10 -15.31 16.21
CA ILE A 82 7.24 -14.25 16.72
C ILE A 82 6.97 -13.28 15.57
N ARG A 83 5.70 -13.03 15.26
CA ARG A 83 5.31 -12.04 14.23
C ARG A 83 5.48 -10.63 14.83
N ALA A 84 5.99 -9.68 14.06
CA ALA A 84 6.36 -8.34 14.54
C ALA A 84 5.22 -7.54 15.23
N TYR A 85 3.95 -7.91 15.03
CA TYR A 85 2.79 -7.29 15.68
C TYR A 85 2.35 -7.99 16.98
N GLN A 86 2.96 -9.13 17.32
CA GLN A 86 2.70 -9.89 18.55
C GLN A 86 3.72 -9.59 19.66
N GLU A 87 4.73 -8.75 19.39
CA GLU A 87 5.64 -8.27 20.42
C GLU A 87 4.93 -7.17 21.25
N PRO A 88 4.73 -7.34 22.57
CA PRO A 88 4.18 -6.28 23.43
C PRO A 88 5.09 -5.03 23.48
N TYR A 89 6.35 -5.18 23.06
CA TYR A 89 7.34 -4.11 22.98
C TYR A 89 8.06 -4.22 21.64
N ALA A 90 8.19 -3.11 20.89
CA ALA A 90 8.92 -3.11 19.63
C ALA A 90 10.35 -3.64 19.82
N SER A 91 10.84 -4.50 18.90
CA SER A 91 12.23 -4.97 18.91
C SER A 91 13.26 -3.85 19.15
N THR A 92 14.37 -4.18 19.82
CA THR A 92 15.46 -3.23 20.14
C THR A 92 15.96 -2.48 18.91
N ARG A 93 15.95 -3.14 17.74
CA ARG A 93 16.24 -2.53 16.44
C ARG A 93 15.27 -1.39 16.10
N ILE A 94 13.97 -1.64 16.19
CA ILE A 94 12.94 -0.65 15.86
C ILE A 94 13.01 0.53 16.84
N GLN A 95 13.22 0.25 18.13
CA GLN A 95 13.41 1.28 19.15
C GLN A 95 14.63 2.18 18.86
N GLN A 96 15.77 1.59 18.45
CA GLN A 96 16.97 2.34 18.08
C GLN A 96 16.79 3.15 16.79
N LEU A 97 16.08 2.60 15.80
CA LEU A 97 15.79 3.30 14.54
C LEU A 97 14.77 4.44 14.72
N ALA A 98 13.90 4.36 15.71
CA ALA A 98 12.94 5.42 16.05
C ALA A 98 13.60 6.65 16.71
N LEU A 99 14.84 6.54 17.22
CA LEU A 99 15.54 7.67 17.82
C LEU A 99 15.94 8.70 16.74
N PRO A 100 15.74 10.02 16.99
CA PRO A 100 16.19 11.04 16.06
C PRO A 100 17.72 11.01 15.89
N LYS A 101 18.20 11.32 14.68
CA LYS A 101 19.65 11.38 14.40
C LYS A 101 20.35 12.41 15.31
N VAL A 102 21.52 12.06 15.83
CA VAL A 102 22.35 12.89 16.72
C VAL A 102 22.51 14.33 16.19
N ARG A 103 22.83 14.49 14.90
CA ARG A 103 22.99 15.82 14.27
C ARG A 103 21.75 16.71 14.40
N LYS A 104 20.55 16.14 14.21
CA LYS A 104 19.29 16.89 14.34
C LYS A 104 19.04 17.31 15.78
N LEU A 105 19.38 16.45 16.75
CA LEU A 105 19.23 16.75 18.17
C LEU A 105 20.20 17.85 18.63
N ILE A 106 21.44 17.84 18.15
CA ILE A 106 22.43 18.88 18.44
C ILE A 106 22.00 20.21 17.82
N ALA A 107 21.67 20.23 16.53
CA ALA A 107 21.20 21.44 15.86
C ALA A 107 19.95 22.03 16.54
N ALA A 108 18.99 21.18 16.94
CA ALA A 108 17.83 21.64 17.68
C ALA A 108 18.20 22.20 19.06
N ARG A 109 19.05 21.50 19.83
CA ARG A 109 19.51 21.97 21.14
C ARG A 109 20.19 23.34 21.02
N ASP A 110 21.03 23.53 20.02
CA ASP A 110 21.80 24.76 19.85
C ASP A 110 20.91 25.91 19.36
N ALA A 111 19.96 25.64 18.44
CA ALA A 111 18.97 26.63 17.99
C ALA A 111 18.09 27.15 19.13
N TYR A 112 17.67 26.26 20.03
CA TYR A 112 16.79 26.61 21.15
C TYR A 112 17.55 26.93 22.45
N ARG A 113 18.89 26.98 22.43
CA ARG A 113 19.71 27.17 23.64
C ARG A 113 19.33 28.41 24.45
N ARG A 114 18.86 29.47 23.79
CA ARG A 114 18.47 30.75 24.41
C ARG A 114 17.07 30.74 25.03
N PHE A 115 16.19 29.87 24.53
CA PHE A 115 14.75 29.86 24.88
C PHE A 115 14.38 28.73 25.84
N ILE A 116 15.31 27.83 26.12
CA ILE A 116 15.05 26.59 26.82
C ILE A 116 15.58 26.65 28.25
N ASN A 117 14.71 26.29 29.20
CA ASN A 117 15.08 26.12 30.61
C ASN A 117 16.05 24.93 30.81
N ARG A 118 16.86 24.98 31.87
CA ARG A 118 17.91 24.00 32.18
C ARG A 118 17.43 22.53 32.14
N CYS A 119 16.24 22.23 32.67
CA CYS A 119 15.66 20.88 32.66
C CYS A 119 15.44 20.31 31.26
N TRP A 120 15.06 21.17 30.32
CA TRP A 120 14.87 20.80 28.92
C TRP A 120 16.21 20.63 28.21
N TYR A 121 17.21 21.45 28.53
CA TYR A 121 18.59 21.28 28.06
C TYR A 121 19.15 19.91 28.48
N ASP A 122 18.92 19.50 29.73
CA ASP A 122 19.30 18.17 30.23
C ASP A 122 18.54 17.05 29.52
N ARG A 123 17.25 17.26 29.21
CA ARG A 123 16.44 16.31 28.42
C ARG A 123 17.00 16.14 27.01
N PHE A 124 17.46 17.22 26.37
CA PHE A 124 18.19 17.15 25.10
C PHE A 124 19.50 16.38 25.25
N GLY A 125 20.29 16.66 26.29
CA GLY A 125 21.52 15.93 26.60
C GLY A 125 21.29 14.43 26.75
N LYS A 126 20.24 14.02 27.48
CA LYS A 126 19.85 12.60 27.64
C LYS A 126 19.45 11.97 26.31
N ARG A 127 18.68 12.65 25.46
CA ARG A 127 18.30 12.14 24.13
C ARG A 127 19.50 12.02 23.19
N ILE A 128 20.41 13.00 23.21
CA ILE A 128 21.65 12.98 22.43
C ILE A 128 22.49 11.77 22.83
N LYS A 129 22.71 11.54 24.13
CA LYS A 129 23.43 10.36 24.63
C LYS A 129 22.75 9.07 24.17
N ARG A 130 21.43 8.93 24.35
CA ARG A 130 20.68 7.73 23.92
C ARG A 130 20.81 7.45 22.43
N SER A 131 20.70 8.48 21.58
CA SER A 131 20.85 8.35 20.12
C SER A 131 22.28 8.01 19.72
N MET A 132 23.27 8.59 20.40
CA MET A 132 24.70 8.41 20.10
C MET A 132 25.20 6.99 20.37
N PHE A 133 24.68 6.33 21.41
CA PHE A 133 25.08 4.97 21.78
C PHE A 133 24.28 3.85 21.08
N THR A 134 23.48 4.17 20.05
CA THR A 134 22.82 3.13 19.25
C THR A 134 23.81 2.43 18.31
N VAL A 135 23.50 1.18 17.94
CA VAL A 135 24.30 0.45 16.92
C VAL A 135 24.26 1.20 15.59
N TYR A 136 23.11 1.76 15.24
CA TYR A 136 22.87 2.43 13.96
C TYR A 136 23.51 3.82 13.85
N SER A 137 23.71 4.54 14.96
CA SER A 137 24.50 5.79 14.95
C SER A 137 25.99 5.50 14.72
N ARG A 138 26.52 4.42 15.32
CA ARG A 138 27.90 3.99 15.13
C ARG A 138 28.16 3.49 13.71
N LEU A 139 27.25 2.68 13.17
CA LEU A 139 27.32 2.23 11.76
C LEU A 139 27.26 3.39 10.76
N ALA A 140 26.66 4.51 11.13
CA ALA A 140 26.61 5.71 10.31
C ALA A 140 27.89 6.58 10.39
N ASN A 141 28.94 6.13 11.10
CA ASN A 141 30.22 6.83 11.29
C ASN A 141 30.04 8.30 11.67
N VAL A 142 29.07 8.61 12.55
CA VAL A 142 28.83 9.97 13.02
C VAL A 142 29.89 10.31 14.07
N ASN A 143 31.12 10.55 13.63
CA ASN A 143 32.07 11.28 14.44
C ASN A 143 31.59 12.74 14.52
N LEU A 144 31.54 13.29 15.74
CA LEU A 144 31.37 14.72 15.90
C LEU A 144 32.58 15.40 15.23
N PRO A 145 32.39 16.46 14.45
CA PRO A 145 33.53 17.27 14.01
C PRO A 145 34.30 17.65 15.28
N SER A 146 35.62 17.43 15.30
CA SER A 146 36.46 17.95 16.38
C SER A 146 36.22 19.45 16.50
N SER A 147 36.35 19.99 17.72
CA SER A 147 36.22 21.42 18.02
C SER A 147 36.76 22.27 16.87
N GLU A 148 35.97 23.29 16.47
CA GLU A 148 36.20 24.19 15.34
C GLU A 148 37.68 24.24 14.94
N SER A 149 38.08 23.42 13.95
CA SER A 149 39.40 23.58 13.36
C SER A 149 39.41 24.99 12.81
N LYS A 150 40.17 25.90 13.44
CA LYS A 150 40.28 27.30 13.00
C LYS A 150 40.48 27.26 11.50
N MET A 151 39.53 27.81 10.73
CA MET A 151 39.59 27.74 9.28
C MET A 151 40.89 28.42 8.86
N VAL A 152 41.85 27.62 8.40
CA VAL A 152 43.11 28.14 7.89
C VAL A 152 42.74 28.98 6.67
N LYS A 153 42.96 30.29 6.76
CA LYS A 153 42.72 31.19 5.64
C LYS A 153 43.63 30.74 4.50
N MET A 154 43.03 30.37 3.36
CA MET A 154 43.80 29.98 2.18
C MET A 154 44.70 31.12 1.74
N THR A 155 45.93 30.79 1.35
CA THR A 155 46.82 31.76 0.71
C THR A 155 46.22 32.19 -0.65
N PRO A 156 46.60 33.35 -1.20
CA PRO A 156 46.07 33.81 -2.50
C PRO A 156 46.28 32.81 -3.64
N GLU A 157 47.38 32.07 -3.64
CA GLU A 157 47.67 31.01 -4.60
C GLU A 157 46.75 29.80 -4.44
N GLN A 158 46.52 29.36 -3.20
CA GLN A 158 45.57 28.30 -2.88
C GLN A 158 44.15 28.71 -3.27
N TRP A 159 43.80 29.98 -3.09
CA TRP A 159 42.51 30.52 -3.53
C TRP A 159 42.36 30.47 -5.05
N LYS A 160 43.42 30.82 -5.80
CA LYS A 160 43.42 30.72 -7.27
C LYS A 160 43.24 29.27 -7.75
N GLN A 161 43.92 28.31 -7.12
CA GLN A 161 43.73 26.88 -7.39
C GLN A 161 42.31 26.42 -7.03
N HIS A 162 41.75 26.94 -5.91
CA HIS A 162 40.39 26.65 -5.50
C HIS A 162 39.35 27.19 -6.49
N GLN A 163 39.54 28.40 -7.01
CA GLN A 163 38.69 28.98 -8.06
C GLN A 163 38.70 28.15 -9.34
N GLN A 164 39.86 27.63 -9.75
CA GLN A 164 39.98 26.71 -10.90
C GLN A 164 39.30 25.36 -10.63
N TRP A 165 39.35 24.87 -9.39
CA TRP A 165 38.65 23.64 -9.00
C TRP A 165 37.12 23.84 -9.00
N LEU A 166 36.65 24.99 -8.51
CA LEU A 166 35.24 25.37 -8.52
C LEU A 166 34.72 25.49 -9.96
N SER A 167 35.45 26.17 -10.85
CA SER A 167 35.04 26.30 -12.25
C SER A 167 34.94 24.93 -12.94
N LYS A 168 35.86 24.01 -12.65
CA LYS A 168 35.83 22.63 -13.17
C LYS A 168 34.65 21.80 -12.64
N ASN A 169 34.28 21.95 -11.36
CA ASN A 169 33.19 21.18 -10.76
C ASN A 169 31.80 21.82 -10.91
N ALA A 170 31.74 23.12 -11.19
CA ALA A 170 30.50 23.81 -11.53
C ALA A 170 29.95 23.35 -12.89
N LEU A 171 30.82 22.85 -13.77
CA LEU A 171 30.39 22.23 -15.01
C LEU A 171 29.54 20.98 -14.73
N PRO A 172 28.40 20.82 -15.41
CA PRO A 172 27.57 19.64 -15.23
C PRO A 172 28.36 18.39 -15.58
N LYS A 173 28.25 17.35 -14.75
CA LYS A 173 28.90 16.06 -15.03
C LYS A 173 28.41 15.56 -16.39
N PRO A 174 29.29 15.38 -17.39
CA PRO A 174 28.86 14.85 -18.68
C PRO A 174 28.31 13.44 -18.44
N LEU A 175 27.09 13.19 -18.93
CA LEU A 175 26.49 11.87 -18.84
C LEU A 175 27.38 10.89 -19.62
N LYS A 176 27.97 9.91 -18.94
CA LYS A 176 28.67 8.82 -19.60
C LYS A 176 27.66 8.09 -20.49
N LYS A 177 27.75 8.30 -21.80
CA LYS A 177 26.93 7.56 -22.77
C LYS A 177 27.30 6.09 -22.59
N PRO A 178 26.34 5.19 -22.28
CA PRO A 178 26.66 3.79 -22.14
C PRO A 178 27.24 3.29 -23.46
N GLU A 179 28.42 2.66 -23.39
CA GLU A 179 29.02 2.01 -24.55
C GLU A 179 28.04 0.99 -25.11
N ARG A 180 27.62 1.18 -26.36
CA ARG A 180 26.74 0.23 -27.04
C ARG A 180 27.58 -1.00 -27.40
N LYS A 181 27.51 -2.04 -26.58
CA LYS A 181 28.11 -3.34 -26.92
C LYS A 181 27.54 -3.80 -28.28
N PRO A 182 28.37 -4.05 -29.31
CA PRO A 182 27.88 -4.52 -30.60
C PRO A 182 27.13 -5.84 -30.40
N ARG A 183 25.87 -5.88 -30.81
CA ARG A 183 25.08 -7.12 -30.79
C ARG A 183 25.49 -7.95 -32.00
N LYS A 184 26.16 -9.08 -31.77
CA LYS A 184 26.44 -10.06 -32.85
C LYS A 184 25.09 -10.53 -33.41
N ARG A 185 24.80 -10.18 -34.67
CA ARG A 185 23.62 -10.71 -35.39
C ARG A 185 24.00 -12.08 -35.94
N VAL A 186 23.14 -13.06 -35.70
CA VAL A 186 23.29 -14.42 -36.21
C VAL A 186 22.25 -14.59 -37.32
N PRO A 187 22.59 -15.15 -38.49
CA PRO A 187 21.63 -15.39 -39.55
C PRO A 187 20.49 -16.29 -39.06
N LEU A 188 19.27 -16.06 -39.57
CA LEU A 188 18.06 -16.78 -39.12
C LEU A 188 18.22 -18.30 -39.23
N ILE A 189 18.90 -18.78 -40.27
CA ILE A 189 19.13 -20.21 -40.52
C ILE A 189 19.79 -20.90 -39.32
N GLN A 190 20.80 -20.26 -38.71
CA GLN A 190 21.49 -20.81 -37.55
C GLN A 190 20.66 -20.71 -36.25
N LEU A 191 19.58 -19.93 -36.26
CA LEU A 191 18.68 -19.75 -35.13
C LEU A 191 17.39 -20.57 -35.26
N LEU A 192 17.10 -21.14 -36.44
CA LEU A 192 15.84 -21.84 -36.72
C LEU A 192 15.57 -22.96 -35.71
N ASP A 193 16.54 -23.85 -35.49
CA ASP A 193 16.39 -24.97 -34.54
C ASP A 193 16.03 -24.49 -33.14
N ARG A 194 16.73 -23.45 -32.67
CA ARG A 194 16.46 -22.85 -31.36
C ARG A 194 15.11 -22.16 -31.31
N VAL A 195 14.69 -21.49 -32.37
CA VAL A 195 13.38 -20.84 -32.45
C VAL A 195 12.29 -21.91 -32.42
N MET A 196 12.46 -23.01 -33.14
CA MET A 196 11.54 -24.15 -33.13
C MET A 196 11.48 -24.78 -31.73
N ASP A 197 12.62 -25.01 -31.08
CA ASP A 197 12.69 -25.51 -29.70
C ASP A 197 11.99 -24.60 -28.68
N LEU A 198 12.13 -23.28 -28.83
CA LEU A 198 11.48 -22.29 -27.97
C LEU A 198 9.98 -22.15 -28.26
N SER A 199 9.58 -22.39 -29.50
CA SER A 199 8.17 -22.39 -29.92
C SER A 199 7.44 -23.67 -29.47
N ALA A 200 8.18 -24.76 -29.25
CA ALA A 200 7.62 -25.99 -28.73
C ALA A 200 7.07 -25.76 -27.31
N PRO A 201 5.83 -26.22 -27.02
CA PRO A 201 5.26 -26.05 -25.70
C PRO A 201 6.08 -26.84 -24.68
N ARG A 202 6.37 -26.23 -23.53
CA ARG A 202 7.12 -26.88 -22.44
C ARG A 202 6.47 -28.19 -21.97
N TRP A 203 5.16 -28.31 -22.11
CA TRP A 203 4.39 -29.52 -21.87
C TRP A 203 3.37 -29.70 -22.98
N THR A 204 3.38 -30.87 -23.61
CA THR A 204 2.34 -31.27 -24.55
C THR A 204 1.08 -31.63 -23.75
N CYS A 205 0.15 -30.69 -23.64
CA CYS A 205 -1.16 -31.00 -23.04
C CYS A 205 -1.94 -31.89 -24.02
N LYS A 206 -2.40 -33.06 -23.59
CA LYS A 206 -3.26 -33.96 -24.40
C LYS A 206 -4.49 -33.25 -24.99
N LYS A 207 -4.97 -32.18 -24.33
CA LYS A 207 -6.06 -31.31 -24.82
C LYS A 207 -5.78 -30.65 -26.17
N TYR A 208 -4.52 -30.42 -26.51
CA TYR A 208 -4.09 -29.82 -27.78
C TYR A 208 -3.34 -30.83 -28.67
N ALA A 209 -3.37 -32.11 -28.31
CA ALA A 209 -2.83 -33.18 -29.15
C ALA A 209 -3.90 -33.56 -30.18
N GLY A 210 -3.77 -33.03 -31.39
CA GLY A 210 -4.67 -33.29 -32.51
C GLY A 210 -4.69 -32.13 -33.50
N PRO A 211 -5.23 -32.33 -34.71
CA PRO A 211 -5.46 -31.22 -35.63
C PRO A 211 -6.33 -30.18 -34.92
N VAL A 212 -5.85 -28.93 -34.90
CA VAL A 212 -6.61 -27.82 -34.31
C VAL A 212 -7.92 -27.73 -35.10
N LYS A 213 -9.03 -28.16 -34.48
CA LYS A 213 -10.36 -27.97 -35.03
C LYS A 213 -10.70 -26.48 -34.92
N PHE A 214 -10.22 -25.69 -35.86
CA PHE A 214 -10.76 -24.35 -36.06
C PHE A 214 -12.22 -24.54 -36.44
N ARG A 215 -13.14 -24.19 -35.54
CA ARG A 215 -14.54 -24.07 -35.93
C ARG A 215 -14.56 -22.94 -36.96
N ALA A 216 -15.00 -23.24 -38.18
CA ALA A 216 -15.22 -22.20 -39.17
C ALA A 216 -16.10 -21.12 -38.54
N VAL A 217 -15.68 -19.86 -38.67
CA VAL A 217 -16.46 -18.74 -38.18
C VAL A 217 -17.76 -18.72 -38.98
N GLU A 218 -18.90 -18.64 -38.30
CA GLU A 218 -20.20 -18.56 -38.98
C GLU A 218 -20.18 -17.40 -39.99
N PRO A 219 -20.72 -17.57 -41.21
CA PRO A 219 -20.65 -16.55 -42.26
C PRO A 219 -21.31 -15.23 -41.85
N GLY A 220 -22.27 -15.25 -40.91
CA GLY A 220 -22.85 -14.04 -40.32
C GLY A 220 -21.88 -13.24 -39.45
N ALA A 221 -20.96 -13.90 -38.75
CA ALA A 221 -19.95 -13.24 -37.93
C ALA A 221 -18.85 -12.57 -38.79
N LEU A 222 -18.62 -13.07 -40.02
CA LEU A 222 -17.73 -12.42 -41.00
C LEU A 222 -18.33 -11.12 -41.56
N LYS A 223 -19.68 -11.02 -41.62
CA LYS A 223 -20.42 -9.86 -42.14
C LYS A 223 -20.82 -8.86 -41.06
N ALA A 224 -20.57 -9.17 -39.78
CA ALA A 224 -21.02 -8.35 -38.67
C ALA A 224 -20.23 -7.03 -38.60
N VAL A 225 -20.95 -5.90 -38.68
CA VAL A 225 -20.38 -4.56 -38.50
C VAL A 225 -20.42 -4.20 -37.02
N ALA A 226 -19.32 -3.68 -36.48
CA ALA A 226 -19.25 -3.25 -35.09
C ALA A 226 -20.24 -2.10 -34.81
N SER A 227 -20.96 -2.18 -33.69
CA SER A 227 -21.84 -1.10 -33.24
C SER A 227 -21.04 0.15 -32.86
N ASP A 228 -21.67 1.32 -32.89
CA ASP A 228 -20.96 2.58 -32.63
C ASP A 228 -20.37 2.63 -31.22
N ARG A 229 -21.06 2.04 -30.23
CA ARG A 229 -20.51 1.88 -28.87
C ARG A 229 -19.24 1.04 -28.85
N VAL A 230 -19.17 -0.05 -29.63
CA VAL A 230 -17.97 -0.88 -29.74
C VAL A 230 -16.84 -0.08 -30.40
N LYS A 231 -17.15 0.71 -31.45
CA LYS A 231 -16.17 1.63 -32.06
C LYS A 231 -15.63 2.64 -31.05
N THR A 232 -16.48 3.24 -30.20
CA THR A 232 -16.06 4.15 -29.12
C THR A 232 -15.16 3.45 -28.10
N LEU A 233 -15.49 2.22 -27.69
CA LEU A 233 -14.69 1.45 -26.74
C LEU A 233 -13.35 0.98 -27.31
N CYS A 234 -13.30 0.75 -28.63
CA CYS A 234 -12.07 0.42 -29.35
C CYS A 234 -11.13 1.62 -29.50
N GLN A 235 -11.61 2.86 -29.33
CA GLN A 235 -10.72 4.01 -29.28
C GLN A 235 -9.81 3.86 -28.05
N PRO A 236 -8.48 3.92 -28.23
CA PRO A 236 -7.56 3.79 -27.13
C PRO A 236 -7.82 4.92 -26.14
N LYS A 237 -8.15 4.57 -24.89
CA LYS A 237 -8.20 5.56 -23.82
C LYS A 237 -6.88 6.31 -23.81
N GLU A 238 -6.94 7.64 -23.85
CA GLU A 238 -5.75 8.46 -23.70
C GLU A 238 -5.02 8.02 -22.44
N ARG A 239 -3.86 7.40 -22.61
CA ARG A 239 -3.03 7.04 -21.47
C ARG A 239 -2.62 8.36 -20.84
N HIS A 240 -3.00 8.58 -19.59
CA HIS A 240 -2.51 9.69 -18.79
C HIS A 240 -0.99 9.76 -18.98
N ARG A 241 -0.49 10.83 -19.61
CA ARG A 241 0.89 10.96 -20.07
C ARG A 241 1.82 10.80 -18.87
N ARG A 242 2.29 9.58 -18.58
CA ARG A 242 3.34 9.28 -17.58
C ARG A 242 4.72 9.86 -17.97
N ALA A 243 4.76 10.77 -18.94
CA ALA A 243 5.94 11.40 -19.50
C ALA A 243 5.89 12.95 -19.49
N LYS A 244 4.97 13.58 -18.74
CA LYS A 244 5.07 15.02 -18.41
C LYS A 244 5.60 15.20 -16.99
N GLY A 245 6.92 15.13 -16.82
CA GLY A 245 7.66 15.71 -15.70
C GLY A 245 7.31 15.24 -14.27
N PRO A 246 7.97 15.82 -13.24
CA PRO A 246 7.53 15.66 -11.87
C PRO A 246 6.10 16.20 -11.73
N TYR A 247 5.24 15.40 -11.09
CA TYR A 247 3.88 15.79 -10.74
C TYR A 247 3.94 17.09 -9.92
N LYS A 248 3.51 18.20 -10.52
CA LYS A 248 3.23 19.43 -9.77
C LYS A 248 1.84 19.22 -9.17
N GLU A 249 1.80 18.97 -7.87
CA GLU A 249 0.56 19.08 -7.13
C GLU A 249 0.10 20.53 -7.25
N ASP A 250 -1.02 20.74 -7.93
CA ASP A 250 -1.70 22.03 -7.92
C ASP A 250 -2.27 22.21 -6.50
N LEU A 251 -1.45 22.77 -5.61
CA LEU A 251 -1.86 23.19 -4.26
C LEU A 251 -2.81 24.40 -4.30
N SER A 252 -3.23 24.82 -5.49
CA SER A 252 -4.17 25.91 -5.68
C SER A 252 -5.56 25.44 -5.24
N ILE A 253 -6.05 26.07 -4.18
CA ILE A 253 -7.41 25.87 -3.69
C ILE A 253 -8.36 26.28 -4.83
N PRO A 254 -9.33 25.44 -5.22
CA PRO A 254 -10.25 25.77 -6.29
C PRO A 254 -11.04 27.03 -5.93
N LYS A 255 -11.30 27.89 -6.91
CA LYS A 255 -12.04 29.16 -6.70
C LYS A 255 -13.38 28.94 -6.00
N SER A 256 -14.07 27.84 -6.31
CA SER A 256 -15.32 27.45 -5.68
C SER A 256 -15.22 27.24 -4.16
N ALA A 257 -14.06 26.82 -3.66
CA ALA A 257 -13.83 26.67 -2.22
C ALA A 257 -13.48 28.00 -1.54
N LEU A 258 -12.86 28.94 -2.26
CA LEU A 258 -12.57 30.29 -1.75
C LEU A 258 -13.83 31.18 -1.72
N GLU A 259 -14.71 31.01 -2.70
CA GLU A 259 -15.94 31.77 -2.86
C GLU A 259 -17.16 31.10 -2.18
N ALA A 260 -16.96 29.94 -1.55
CA ALA A 260 -18.04 29.21 -0.89
C ALA A 260 -18.59 29.98 0.32
N VAL A 261 -19.85 30.40 0.22
CA VAL A 261 -20.60 31.02 1.32
C VAL A 261 -21.42 29.94 2.04
N ALA A 262 -21.40 29.96 3.38
CA ALA A 262 -22.19 29.04 4.18
C ALA A 262 -23.70 29.23 3.92
N THR A 263 -24.44 28.12 3.82
CA THR A 263 -25.89 28.17 3.67
C THR A 263 -26.55 28.72 4.94
N SER A 264 -27.75 29.32 4.80
CA SER A 264 -28.52 29.87 5.93
C SER A 264 -28.65 28.88 7.09
N ARG A 265 -28.94 27.62 6.78
CA ARG A 265 -29.01 26.53 7.78
C ARG A 265 -27.70 26.32 8.53
N VAL A 266 -26.56 26.37 7.86
CA VAL A 266 -25.24 26.20 8.49
C VAL A 266 -24.94 27.39 9.40
N VAL A 267 -25.29 28.61 8.97
CA VAL A 267 -25.17 29.82 9.80
C VAL A 267 -26.05 29.73 11.05
N ASP A 268 -27.27 29.22 10.93
CA ASP A 268 -28.18 29.04 12.08
C ASP A 268 -27.71 27.96 13.05
N LEU A 269 -27.17 26.85 12.55
CA LEU A 269 -26.61 25.79 13.39
C LEU A 269 -25.29 26.20 14.05
N ALA A 270 -24.53 27.11 13.43
CA ALA A 270 -23.31 27.65 13.99
C ALA A 270 -23.57 28.63 15.16
N LYS A 271 -24.79 29.17 15.29
CA LYS A 271 -25.16 29.98 16.45
C LYS A 271 -25.14 29.08 17.69
N PRO A 272 -24.41 29.46 18.76
CA PRO A 272 -24.41 28.69 19.99
C PRO A 272 -25.83 28.63 20.54
N LYS A 273 -26.25 27.44 21.00
CA LYS A 273 -27.55 27.28 21.65
C LYS A 273 -27.55 28.10 22.94
N VAL A 274 -28.29 29.20 22.96
CA VAL A 274 -28.45 30.03 24.16
C VAL A 274 -29.41 29.31 25.11
N CYS A 275 -28.86 28.58 26.08
CA CYS A 275 -29.63 28.00 27.16
C CYS A 275 -29.97 29.09 28.20
N ARG A 276 -31.11 29.80 28.04
CA ARG A 276 -31.56 30.81 29.02
C ARG A 276 -31.88 30.22 30.40
N ASN A 277 -32.23 28.93 30.47
CA ASN A 277 -32.62 28.27 31.70
C ASN A 277 -31.70 27.06 31.96
N VAL A 278 -30.60 27.27 32.70
CA VAL A 278 -29.72 26.20 33.22
C VAL A 278 -30.51 25.21 34.09
N LYS A 279 -31.64 25.63 34.66
CA LYS A 279 -32.61 24.78 35.39
C LYS A 279 -33.20 23.63 34.57
N ASN A 280 -33.14 23.68 33.22
CA ASN A 280 -33.66 22.58 32.39
C ASN A 280 -32.63 21.49 32.10
N GLU A 281 -31.35 21.69 32.44
CA GLU A 281 -30.31 20.65 32.28
C GLU A 281 -30.33 19.66 33.44
N TYR A 282 -30.79 20.11 34.62
CA TYR A 282 -31.07 19.26 35.76
C TYR A 282 -32.57 19.06 35.87
N ARG A 283 -33.08 17.89 35.43
CA ARG A 283 -34.43 17.49 35.86
C ARG A 283 -34.42 17.47 37.39
N GLU A 284 -35.32 18.24 38.01
CA GLU A 284 -35.55 18.25 39.47
C GLU A 284 -35.60 16.82 40.06
N ASN A 285 -36.12 15.87 39.28
CA ASN A 285 -35.99 14.44 39.54
C ASN A 285 -35.39 13.70 38.31
N PRO A 286 -34.11 13.31 38.34
CA PRO A 286 -33.45 12.59 37.25
C PRO A 286 -34.08 11.23 36.94
N PHE A 287 -34.76 10.65 37.94
CA PHE A 287 -35.37 9.32 37.87
C PHE A 287 -36.84 9.34 37.46
N THR A 288 -37.45 10.52 37.23
CA THR A 288 -38.83 10.61 36.78
C THR A 288 -38.92 10.30 35.29
N VAL A 289 -39.49 9.14 34.97
CA VAL A 289 -39.80 8.73 33.61
C VAL A 289 -40.95 9.57 33.07
N ASP A 290 -40.83 10.09 31.85
CA ASP A 290 -41.91 10.84 31.22
C ASP A 290 -43.17 9.97 31.09
N PRO A 291 -44.37 10.47 31.41
CA PRO A 291 -45.60 9.68 31.35
C PRO A 291 -45.92 9.17 29.94
N ARG A 292 -45.39 9.84 28.90
CA ARG A 292 -45.45 9.37 27.51
C ARG A 292 -44.55 8.17 27.26
N ALA A 293 -43.39 8.09 27.91
CA ALA A 293 -42.49 6.94 27.81
C ALA A 293 -43.10 5.71 28.49
N LEU A 294 -43.81 5.87 29.60
CA LEU A 294 -44.57 4.78 30.25
C LEU A 294 -45.70 4.23 29.36
N LYS A 295 -46.31 5.09 28.53
CA LYS A 295 -47.39 4.72 27.60
C LYS A 295 -46.88 4.31 26.21
N ALA A 296 -45.57 4.38 25.96
CA ALA A 296 -45.01 4.12 24.65
C ALA A 296 -45.12 2.63 24.31
N LYS A 297 -45.73 2.32 23.16
CA LYS A 297 -45.78 0.97 22.60
C LYS A 297 -44.66 0.81 21.57
N ALA A 298 -44.04 -0.38 21.55
CA ALA A 298 -43.04 -0.69 20.53
C ALA A 298 -43.68 -0.69 19.13
N SER A 299 -42.98 -0.13 18.14
CA SER A 299 -43.42 -0.20 16.74
C SER A 299 -43.41 -1.64 16.24
N ASP A 300 -44.26 -1.96 15.27
CA ASP A 300 -44.38 -3.31 14.68
C ASP A 300 -43.02 -3.88 14.23
N ARG A 301 -42.15 -3.03 13.67
CA ARG A 301 -40.80 -3.41 13.26
C ARG A 301 -39.92 -3.87 14.43
N ILE A 302 -40.04 -3.24 15.60
CA ILE A 302 -39.27 -3.64 16.80
C ILE A 302 -39.79 -4.99 17.30
N LEU A 303 -41.10 -5.21 17.27
CA LEU A 303 -41.72 -6.50 17.62
C LEU A 303 -41.29 -7.61 16.67
N GLU A 304 -41.17 -7.32 15.37
CA GLU A 304 -40.67 -8.28 14.37
C GLU A 304 -39.21 -8.67 14.65
N LEU A 305 -38.34 -7.69 14.89
CA LEU A 305 -36.91 -7.92 15.18
C LEU A 305 -36.67 -8.64 16.51
N ALA A 306 -37.56 -8.47 17.48
CA ALA A 306 -37.49 -9.17 18.76
C ALA A 306 -37.79 -10.68 18.63
N LYS A 307 -38.39 -11.13 17.51
CA LYS A 307 -38.61 -12.56 17.27
C LYS A 307 -37.25 -13.26 17.07
N PRO A 308 -36.99 -14.39 17.76
CA PRO A 308 -35.73 -15.11 17.61
C PRO A 308 -35.55 -15.60 16.17
N LYS A 309 -34.32 -15.53 15.67
CA LYS A 309 -33.99 -16.06 14.35
C LYS A 309 -34.16 -17.58 14.37
N LYS A 310 -35.00 -18.11 13.47
CA LYS A 310 -35.19 -19.55 13.31
C LYS A 310 -33.85 -20.18 12.90
N VAL A 311 -33.28 -20.99 13.78
CA VAL A 311 -32.11 -21.82 13.47
C VAL A 311 -32.62 -22.99 12.62
N LYS A 312 -32.06 -23.18 11.43
CA LYS A 312 -32.34 -24.38 10.63
C LYS A 312 -31.67 -25.57 11.34
N LYS A 313 -32.47 -26.58 11.71
CA LYS A 313 -31.98 -27.88 12.18
C LYS A 313 -31.36 -28.65 11.02
#